data_AF-A0A923RC64-F1
#
_entry.id   AF-A0A923RC64-F1
#
_cell.length_a   1.000
_cell.length_b   1.000
_cell.length_c   1.000
_cell.angle_alpha   90.00
_cell.angle_beta   90.00
_cell.angle_gamma   90.00
#
_symmetry.space_group_name_H-M   'P 1'
#
loop_
_entity.id
_entity.type
_entity.pdbx_description
1 polymer ?
#
loop_
_entity_poly.entity_id
_entity_poly.type
_entity_poly.pdbx_seq_one_letter_code
_entity_poly.pdbx_strand_id
1 'polypeptide(L)'
;MKNTTAILALTLGLSFLGTACGVSPQLNHTYPKRNVASITELNEQTGEFQLANPEGCQLYFKTQNMCATLSWVSEPTRDAAGIFRLYFWNKDQGLAQQPFMEDPDADKIEVKLWMPDMGHGSGLVKVLKAKDETGEALEGTFEASDVYFVMPGKWDIIVQFKDAQGNVTDSSKINYQSN
;
A
#
# COMPACT_ATOMS: atom_id res chain seq x y z
N MET A 1 26.88 42.18 29.85
CA MET A 1 25.59 42.81 29.44
C MET A 1 24.54 41.71 29.58
N LYS A 2 23.98 41.48 30.78
CA LYS A 2 22.75 42.05 31.36
C LYS A 2 21.55 42.11 30.40
N ASN A 3 20.59 41.23 30.69
CA ASN A 3 19.13 41.36 30.58
C ASN A 3 18.56 41.21 29.15
N THR A 4 17.42 40.57 28.89
CA THR A 4 16.17 40.68 29.65
C THR A 4 15.22 39.51 29.32
N THR A 5 14.65 38.93 30.36
CA THR A 5 13.50 38.01 30.38
C THR A 5 12.21 38.76 30.00
N ALA A 6 11.30 38.16 29.23
CA ALA A 6 9.91 38.60 29.14
C ALA A 6 8.97 37.40 29.27
N ILE A 7 8.08 37.50 30.26
CA ILE A 7 6.98 36.61 30.65
C ILE A 7 5.67 37.31 30.25
N LEU A 8 4.54 36.56 30.24
CA LEU A 8 3.11 36.93 30.16
C LEU A 8 2.50 36.88 28.76
N ALA A 9 1.27 36.40 28.52
CA ALA A 9 0.13 36.06 29.39
C ALA A 9 -0.70 34.95 28.70
N LEU A 10 -1.10 33.87 29.37
CA LEU A 10 -2.39 33.68 30.07
C LEU A 10 -3.62 34.22 29.32
N THR A 11 -4.34 33.33 28.63
CA THR A 11 -5.80 33.44 28.44
C THR A 11 -6.44 32.07 28.69
N LEU A 12 -7.18 31.99 29.81
CA LEU A 12 -8.18 30.97 30.04
C LEU A 12 -9.44 31.33 29.25
N GLY A 13 -9.89 30.43 28.38
CA GLY A 13 -11.22 30.46 27.76
C GLY A 13 -12.00 29.21 28.17
N LEU A 14 -13.02 29.41 28.99
CA LEU A 14 -13.85 28.39 29.62
C LEU A 14 -14.96 27.88 28.68
N SER A 15 -15.09 26.55 28.62
CA SER A 15 -16.31 25.72 28.53
C SER A 15 -17.43 26.08 27.53
N PHE A 16 -17.66 25.16 26.59
CA PHE A 16 -19.01 24.78 26.15
C PHE A 16 -19.30 23.32 26.55
N LEU A 17 -20.33 23.17 27.38
CA LEU A 17 -21.07 21.93 27.61
C LEU A 17 -21.94 21.68 26.38
N GLY A 18 -21.77 20.51 25.77
CA GLY A 18 -22.63 20.00 24.71
C GLY A 18 -22.77 18.49 24.83
N THR A 19 -23.75 18.06 25.63
CA THR A 19 -24.20 16.68 25.75
C THR A 19 -24.92 16.26 24.47
N ALA A 20 -24.41 15.24 23.77
CA ALA A 20 -25.21 14.42 22.86
C ALA A 20 -24.55 13.04 22.70
N CYS A 21 -24.83 12.13 23.65
CA CYS A 21 -24.62 10.71 23.44
C CYS A 21 -25.70 10.20 22.47
N GLY A 22 -25.42 10.27 21.17
CA GLY A 22 -26.17 9.54 20.16
C GLY A 22 -25.79 8.07 20.23
N VAL A 23 -26.61 7.26 20.90
CA VAL A 23 -26.51 5.81 20.87
C VAL A 23 -26.98 5.37 19.48
N SER A 24 -26.04 5.10 18.57
CA SER A 24 -26.37 4.45 17.31
C SER A 24 -26.87 3.03 17.61
N PRO A 25 -28.02 2.61 17.06
CA PRO A 25 -28.42 1.21 17.15
C PRO A 25 -27.34 0.36 16.48
N GLN A 26 -26.84 -0.63 17.23
CA GLN A 26 -26.03 -1.68 16.64
C GLN A 26 -26.83 -2.37 15.55
N LEU A 27 -26.45 -2.11 14.30
CA LEU A 27 -26.81 -2.96 13.19
C LEU A 27 -26.05 -4.26 13.39
N ASN A 28 -26.73 -5.20 14.05
CA ASN A 28 -26.38 -6.61 14.09
C ASN A 28 -26.53 -7.16 12.66
N HIS A 29 -25.55 -6.87 11.81
CA HIS A 29 -25.37 -7.61 10.57
C HIS A 29 -24.77 -8.95 10.96
N THR A 30 -25.64 -9.92 11.24
CA THR A 30 -25.33 -11.33 11.00
C THR A 30 -24.92 -11.44 9.54
N TYR A 31 -23.62 -11.34 9.29
CA TYR A 31 -23.04 -11.82 8.04
C TYR A 31 -23.46 -13.28 7.92
N PRO A 32 -24.18 -13.68 6.86
CA PRO A 32 -24.36 -15.09 6.61
C PRO A 32 -22.95 -15.68 6.46
N LYS A 33 -22.63 -16.69 7.29
CA LYS A 33 -21.51 -17.59 7.02
C LYS A 33 -21.73 -18.14 5.61
N ARG A 34 -21.09 -17.51 4.62
CA ARG A 34 -21.12 -17.97 3.24
C ARG A 34 -20.30 -19.25 3.24
N ASN A 35 -20.99 -20.35 2.98
CA ASN A 35 -20.38 -21.66 2.82
C ASN A 35 -19.25 -21.56 1.79
N VAL A 36 -18.07 -22.00 2.21
CA VAL A 36 -16.86 -22.09 1.43
C VAL A 36 -17.09 -23.12 0.32
N ALA A 37 -17.33 -22.64 -0.89
CA ALA A 37 -17.09 -23.39 -2.11
C ALA A 37 -15.97 -22.65 -2.85
N SER A 38 -14.81 -23.31 -2.90
CA SER A 38 -13.65 -22.96 -3.72
C SER A 38 -14.09 -22.67 -5.15
N ILE A 39 -14.08 -21.41 -5.57
CA ILE A 39 -14.23 -21.06 -6.97
C ILE A 39 -12.81 -20.88 -7.53
N THR A 40 -12.28 -21.97 -8.08
CA THR A 40 -11.24 -21.89 -9.10
C THR A 40 -11.95 -21.46 -10.38
N GLU A 41 -12.11 -20.15 -10.60
CA GLU A 41 -12.53 -19.65 -11.90
C GLU A 41 -11.31 -19.66 -12.83
N LEU A 42 -11.25 -20.66 -13.70
CA LEU A 42 -10.35 -20.68 -14.84
C LEU A 42 -10.77 -19.55 -15.79
N ASN A 43 -10.03 -18.45 -15.80
CA ASN A 43 -10.13 -17.51 -16.91
C ASN A 43 -9.31 -18.07 -18.08
N GLU A 44 -9.98 -18.83 -18.95
CA GLU A 44 -9.40 -19.58 -20.07
C GLU A 44 -8.93 -18.70 -21.26
N GLN A 45 -8.80 -17.37 -21.08
CA GLN A 45 -8.56 -16.46 -22.21
C GLN A 45 -7.21 -15.70 -22.22
N THR A 46 -6.34 -15.83 -21.22
CA THR A 46 -5.05 -15.10 -21.24
C THR A 46 -3.81 -15.94 -20.94
N GLY A 47 -3.95 -17.18 -20.46
CA GLY A 47 -2.79 -17.98 -20.03
C GLY A 47 -2.00 -17.36 -18.86
N GLU A 48 -2.47 -16.25 -18.27
CA GLU A 48 -1.95 -15.71 -17.02
C GLU A 48 -2.76 -16.27 -15.85
N PHE A 49 -2.05 -16.91 -14.92
CA PHE A 49 -2.60 -17.41 -13.68
C PHE A 49 -2.92 -16.24 -12.73
N GLN A 50 -4.10 -15.62 -12.86
CA GLN A 50 -4.58 -14.66 -11.86
C GLN A 50 -5.14 -15.43 -10.67
N LEU A 51 -4.31 -15.64 -9.65
CA LEU A 51 -4.77 -16.05 -8.34
C LEU A 51 -5.72 -14.98 -7.82
N ALA A 52 -6.99 -15.33 -7.62
CA ALA A 52 -7.93 -14.47 -6.92
C ALA A 52 -7.29 -14.05 -5.58
N ASN A 53 -7.11 -12.75 -5.38
CA ASN A 53 -6.59 -12.24 -4.13
C ASN A 53 -7.51 -12.69 -2.98
N PRO A 54 -6.97 -13.18 -1.87
CA PRO A 54 -7.78 -13.46 -0.69
C PRO A 54 -8.50 -12.18 -0.26
N GLU A 55 -9.73 -12.32 0.22
CA GLU A 55 -10.58 -11.20 0.63
C GLU A 55 -9.78 -10.23 1.53
N GLY A 56 -9.65 -8.98 1.10
CA GLY A 56 -8.94 -7.93 1.85
C GLY A 56 -7.46 -7.71 1.50
N CYS A 57 -6.88 -8.45 0.55
CA CYS A 57 -5.51 -8.21 0.08
C CYS A 57 -5.50 -7.55 -1.30
N GLN A 58 -5.06 -6.29 -1.36
CA GLN A 58 -4.92 -5.59 -2.65
C GLN A 58 -3.80 -6.21 -3.49
N LEU A 59 -2.68 -6.55 -2.86
CA LEU A 59 -1.60 -7.35 -3.40
C LEU A 59 -1.44 -8.59 -2.52
N TYR A 60 -1.34 -9.79 -3.11
CA TYR A 60 -1.14 -11.03 -2.36
C TYR A 60 0.06 -11.81 -2.90
N PHE A 61 0.99 -12.12 -2.01
CA PHE A 61 2.22 -12.84 -2.28
C PHE A 61 2.10 -14.23 -1.66
N LYS A 62 1.81 -15.21 -2.51
CA LYS A 62 1.45 -16.57 -2.09
C LYS A 62 2.60 -17.30 -1.42
N THR A 63 3.81 -17.19 -1.98
CA THR A 63 5.02 -17.84 -1.47
C THR A 63 5.37 -17.31 -0.08
N GLN A 64 5.20 -16.01 0.14
CA GLN A 64 5.52 -15.38 1.42
C GLN A 64 4.37 -15.38 2.42
N ASN A 65 3.17 -15.78 1.99
CA ASN A 65 1.94 -15.65 2.78
C ASN A 65 1.71 -14.21 3.29
N MET A 66 2.06 -13.24 2.45
CA MET A 66 2.00 -11.81 2.78
C MET A 66 0.98 -11.10 1.90
N CYS A 67 0.40 -10.05 2.45
CA CYS A 67 -0.41 -9.11 1.70
C CYS A 67 0.24 -7.73 1.70
N ALA A 68 -0.11 -6.92 0.70
CA ALA A 68 0.24 -5.51 0.70
C ALA A 68 -0.88 -4.63 0.16
N THR A 69 -0.79 -3.34 0.50
CA THR A 69 -1.57 -2.28 -0.13
C THR A 69 -0.63 -1.16 -0.55
N LEU A 70 -1.05 -0.45 -1.58
CA LEU A 70 -0.42 0.74 -2.10
C LEU A 70 -1.23 1.97 -1.72
N SER A 71 -0.56 3.05 -1.30
CA SER A 71 -1.16 4.38 -1.15
C SER A 71 -0.28 5.43 -1.78
N TRP A 72 -0.86 6.28 -2.64
CA TRP A 72 -0.15 7.41 -3.22
C TRP A 72 0.21 8.44 -2.14
N VAL A 73 1.47 8.87 -2.15
CA VAL A 73 1.94 10.07 -1.44
C VAL A 73 1.78 11.27 -2.37
N SER A 74 2.22 11.10 -3.62
CA SER A 74 1.97 12.02 -4.72
C SER A 74 1.69 11.23 -5.99
N GLU A 75 0.56 11.46 -6.63
CA GLU A 75 0.28 10.81 -7.91
C GLU A 75 1.20 11.34 -9.02
N PRO A 76 1.62 10.48 -9.96
CA PRO A 76 2.41 10.91 -11.10
C PRO A 76 1.57 11.81 -12.00
N THR A 77 2.24 12.76 -12.63
CA THR A 77 1.66 13.63 -13.66
C THR A 77 2.50 13.55 -14.91
N ARG A 78 2.09 14.26 -15.97
CA ARG A 78 2.87 14.36 -17.20
C ARG A 78 4.30 14.86 -16.98
N ASP A 79 4.48 15.78 -16.02
CA ASP A 79 5.73 16.52 -15.84
C ASP A 79 6.45 16.18 -14.52
N ALA A 80 5.86 15.33 -13.68
CA ALA A 80 6.44 14.95 -12.39
C ALA A 80 6.20 13.48 -12.07
N ALA A 81 7.25 12.82 -11.57
CA ALA A 81 7.15 11.45 -11.08
C ALA A 81 6.28 11.37 -9.81
N GLY A 82 5.58 10.27 -9.68
CA GLY A 82 4.79 9.91 -8.51
C GLY A 82 5.63 9.21 -7.45
N ILE A 83 5.06 9.19 -6.25
CA ILE A 83 5.57 8.49 -5.09
C ILE A 83 4.39 7.76 -4.44
N PHE A 84 4.56 6.48 -4.15
CA PHE A 84 3.60 5.74 -3.33
C PHE A 84 4.31 4.97 -2.23
N ARG A 85 3.53 4.63 -1.19
CA ARG A 85 3.96 3.74 -0.13
C ARG A 85 3.34 2.37 -0.30
N LEU A 86 4.17 1.35 -0.11
CA LEU A 86 3.75 -0.04 0.05
C LEU A 86 3.74 -0.36 1.53
N TYR A 87 2.68 -1.04 1.93
CA TYR A 87 2.46 -1.47 3.30
C TYR A 87 2.25 -2.97 3.29
N PHE A 88 3.14 -3.72 3.92
CA PHE A 88 3.12 -5.18 3.94
C PHE A 88 2.63 -5.72 5.30
N TRP A 89 1.90 -6.83 5.28
CA TRP A 89 1.50 -7.54 6.50
C TRP A 89 1.36 -9.03 6.23
N ASN A 90 1.48 -9.85 7.28
CA ASN A 90 1.21 -11.27 7.19
C ASN A 90 -0.29 -11.52 7.00
N LYS A 91 -0.65 -12.36 6.02
CA LYS A 91 -2.06 -12.60 5.66
C LYS A 91 -2.87 -13.14 6.83
N ASP A 92 -2.30 -14.05 7.61
CA ASP A 92 -3.04 -14.77 8.65
C ASP A 92 -3.24 -13.93 9.92
N GLN A 93 -2.51 -12.83 10.05
CA GLN A 93 -2.56 -11.96 11.23
C GLN A 93 -3.57 -10.82 11.07
N GLY A 94 -3.89 -10.38 9.84
CA GLY A 94 -4.86 -9.31 9.52
C GLY A 94 -4.57 -7.95 10.20
N LEU A 95 -5.18 -6.81 9.88
CA LEU A 95 -5.63 -6.23 8.61
C LEU A 95 -4.88 -4.89 8.48
N ALA A 96 -4.35 -4.56 7.29
CA ALA A 96 -4.13 -3.26 6.60
C ALA A 96 -3.88 -1.92 7.37
N GLN A 97 -3.87 -1.91 8.70
CA GLN A 97 -3.76 -0.77 9.61
C GLN A 97 -3.02 -1.25 10.85
N GLN A 98 -1.68 -1.21 10.77
CA GLN A 98 -0.72 -1.11 11.88
C GLN A 98 -0.87 -2.06 13.11
N PRO A 99 0.20 -2.71 13.59
CA PRO A 99 1.58 -2.63 13.10
C PRO A 99 1.82 -3.59 11.91
N PHE A 100 2.58 -3.13 10.93
CA PHE A 100 3.03 -3.95 9.81
C PHE A 100 4.04 -4.97 10.33
N MET A 101 3.60 -6.21 10.52
CA MET A 101 4.31 -7.18 11.36
C MET A 101 5.44 -7.94 10.66
N GLU A 102 5.56 -7.83 9.33
CA GLU A 102 6.59 -8.55 8.57
C GLU A 102 7.35 -7.57 7.70
N ASP A 103 8.66 -7.52 7.92
CA ASP A 103 9.57 -6.61 7.26
C ASP A 103 10.40 -7.36 6.20
N PRO A 104 9.97 -7.36 4.94
CA PRO A 104 10.78 -7.94 3.89
C PRO A 104 12.06 -7.14 3.65
N ASP A 105 13.16 -7.83 3.32
CA ASP A 105 14.39 -7.12 2.97
C ASP A 105 14.15 -6.21 1.74
N ALA A 106 14.49 -4.93 1.85
CA ALA A 106 14.20 -3.93 0.82
C ALA A 106 14.85 -4.25 -0.53
N ASP A 107 16.01 -4.90 -0.53
CA ASP A 107 16.75 -5.33 -1.73
C ASP A 107 16.05 -6.46 -2.50
N LYS A 108 15.08 -7.12 -1.87
CA LYS A 108 14.27 -8.18 -2.51
C LYS A 108 13.01 -7.66 -3.18
N ILE A 109 12.67 -6.37 -3.03
CA ILE A 109 11.43 -5.82 -3.58
C ILE A 109 11.73 -5.04 -4.85
N GLU A 110 11.06 -5.39 -5.94
CA GLU A 110 11.07 -4.63 -7.19
C GLU A 110 9.65 -4.19 -7.54
N VAL A 111 9.51 -2.96 -8.03
CA VAL A 111 8.28 -2.47 -8.67
C VAL A 111 8.51 -2.35 -10.16
N LYS A 112 7.60 -2.92 -10.95
CA LYS A 112 7.52 -2.76 -12.40
C LYS A 112 6.22 -2.09 -12.81
N LEU A 113 6.32 -1.19 -13.78
CA LEU A 113 5.17 -0.55 -14.42
C LEU A 113 5.04 -1.14 -15.83
N TRP A 114 3.88 -1.70 -16.16
CA TRP A 114 3.65 -2.39 -17.43
C TRP A 114 2.33 -1.96 -18.07
N MET A 115 2.33 -1.61 -19.35
CA MET A 115 1.11 -1.33 -20.10
C MET A 115 0.75 -2.56 -20.94
N PRO A 116 -0.20 -3.41 -20.50
CA PRO A 116 -0.50 -4.68 -21.17
C PRO A 116 -1.00 -4.50 -22.60
N ASP A 117 -1.85 -3.51 -22.84
CA ASP A 117 -2.48 -3.25 -24.15
C ASP A 117 -1.47 -2.88 -25.25
N MET A 118 -0.29 -2.39 -24.85
CA MET A 118 0.75 -1.90 -25.76
C MET A 118 2.08 -2.66 -25.62
N GLY A 119 2.16 -3.67 -24.75
CA GLY A 119 3.32 -4.54 -24.60
C GLY A 119 4.62 -3.82 -24.24
N HIS A 120 4.57 -2.75 -23.43
CA HIS A 120 5.77 -2.03 -22.98
C HIS A 120 5.69 -1.62 -21.51
N GLY A 121 6.85 -1.42 -20.90
CA GLY A 121 6.97 -0.93 -19.52
C GLY A 121 7.44 0.52 -19.44
N SER A 122 7.53 1.02 -18.21
CA SER A 122 8.14 2.33 -17.93
C SER A 122 9.59 2.19 -17.44
N GLY A 123 10.19 3.31 -17.02
CA GLY A 123 11.49 3.38 -16.39
C GLY A 123 11.56 2.63 -15.04
N LEU A 124 12.77 2.59 -14.48
CA LEU A 124 13.02 1.94 -13.20
C LEU A 124 12.35 2.69 -12.05
N VAL A 125 11.57 1.97 -11.24
CA VAL A 125 11.02 2.47 -9.98
C VAL A 125 12.01 2.17 -8.87
N LYS A 126 12.35 3.18 -8.06
CA LYS A 126 13.25 3.03 -6.93
C LYS A 126 12.43 2.65 -5.69
N VAL A 127 12.77 1.55 -5.04
CA VAL A 127 12.12 1.11 -3.79
C VAL A 127 13.11 1.25 -2.64
N LEU A 128 12.72 1.97 -1.59
CA LEU A 128 13.50 2.13 -0.36
C LEU A 128 12.63 1.86 0.86
N LYS A 129 13.29 1.47 1.95
CA LYS A 129 12.63 1.39 3.26
C LYS A 129 12.14 2.78 3.67
N ALA A 130 10.85 2.90 4.01
CA ALA A 130 10.30 4.17 4.46
C ALA A 130 10.85 4.51 5.85
N LYS A 131 11.00 5.81 6.13
CA LYS A 131 11.48 6.30 7.41
C LYS A 131 10.48 7.27 8.03
N ASP A 132 10.45 7.32 9.35
CA ASP A 132 9.69 8.30 10.09
C ASP A 132 10.40 9.67 10.14
N GLU A 133 9.81 10.61 10.86
CA GLU A 133 10.35 11.97 11.04
C GLU A 133 11.67 12.03 11.82
N THR A 134 12.01 10.98 12.58
CA THR A 134 13.28 10.86 13.30
C THR A 134 14.37 10.19 12.45
N GLY A 135 13.99 9.61 11.31
CA GLY A 135 14.87 8.89 10.41
C GLY A 135 14.96 7.38 10.68
N GLU A 136 14.13 6.86 11.58
CA GLU A 136 14.03 5.43 11.88
C GLU A 136 13.20 4.71 10.82
N ALA A 137 13.57 3.46 10.51
CA ALA A 137 12.87 2.66 9.51
C ALA A 137 11.48 2.25 10.01
N LEU A 138 10.47 2.45 9.17
CA LEU A 138 9.09 2.01 9.44
C LEU A 138 8.93 0.54 9.03
N GLU A 139 8.66 -0.33 9.99
CA GLU A 139 8.41 -1.76 9.75
C GLU A 139 7.33 -1.96 8.68
N GLY A 140 7.56 -2.95 7.82
CA GLY A 140 6.72 -3.32 6.66
C GLY A 140 6.32 -2.17 5.72
N THR A 141 6.95 -0.99 5.81
CA THR A 141 6.61 0.17 4.98
C THR A 141 7.77 0.51 4.05
N PHE A 142 7.46 0.69 2.76
CA PHE A 142 8.43 1.02 1.71
C PHE A 142 7.92 2.18 0.88
N GLU A 143 8.83 3.02 0.43
CA GLU A 143 8.55 4.12 -0.49
C GLU A 143 9.06 3.74 -1.88
N ALA A 144 8.15 3.79 -2.85
CA ALA A 144 8.45 3.65 -4.26
C ALA A 144 8.44 5.04 -4.91
N SER A 145 9.59 5.48 -5.41
CA SER A 145 9.79 6.77 -6.08
C SER A 145 10.14 6.59 -7.55
N ASP A 146 10.19 7.70 -8.28
CA ASP A 146 10.48 7.73 -9.72
C ASP A 146 9.42 6.97 -10.55
N VAL A 147 8.18 6.96 -10.05
CA VAL A 147 7.05 6.30 -10.72
C VAL A 147 6.55 7.21 -11.83
N TYR A 148 6.70 6.80 -13.09
CA TYR A 148 6.29 7.59 -14.24
C TYR A 148 5.49 6.75 -15.22
N PHE A 149 4.42 7.31 -15.80
CA PHE A 149 3.62 6.67 -16.84
C PHE A 149 3.83 7.44 -18.14
N VAL A 150 4.52 6.81 -19.10
CA VAL A 150 4.96 7.46 -20.34
C VAL A 150 3.78 7.87 -21.24
N MET A 151 2.64 7.20 -21.09
CA MET A 151 1.41 7.48 -21.82
C MET A 151 0.20 7.23 -20.92
N PRO A 152 -0.90 7.99 -21.10
CA PRO A 152 -2.16 7.72 -20.40
C PRO A 152 -2.73 6.37 -20.83
N GLY A 153 -3.49 5.73 -19.95
CA GLY A 153 -4.03 4.40 -20.22
C GLY A 153 -4.01 3.46 -19.02
N LYS A 154 -4.32 2.20 -19.28
CA LYS A 154 -4.32 1.14 -18.27
C LYS A 154 -2.89 0.63 -18.07
N TRP A 155 -2.43 0.66 -16.85
CA TRP A 155 -1.15 0.17 -16.42
C TRP A 155 -1.33 -0.89 -15.34
N ASP A 156 -0.40 -1.85 -15.29
CA ASP A 156 -0.21 -2.75 -14.18
C ASP A 156 0.96 -2.22 -13.34
N ILE A 157 0.72 -2.01 -12.05
CA ILE A 157 1.78 -1.83 -11.05
C ILE A 157 2.04 -3.23 -10.47
N ILE A 158 3.18 -3.80 -10.83
CA ILE A 158 3.58 -5.17 -10.47
C ILE A 158 4.63 -5.06 -9.39
N VAL A 159 4.35 -5.62 -8.21
CA VAL A 159 5.31 -5.74 -7.11
C VAL A 159 5.87 -7.16 -7.13
N GLN A 160 7.19 -7.29 -7.09
CA GLN A 160 7.90 -8.56 -7.20
C GLN A 160 8.82 -8.76 -6.00
N PHE A 161 8.85 -9.99 -5.49
CA PHE A 161 9.91 -10.47 -4.61
C PHE A 161 10.98 -11.17 -5.43
N LYS A 162 12.24 -10.91 -5.10
CA LYS A 162 13.40 -11.52 -5.75
C LYS A 162 14.29 -12.26 -4.76
N ASP A 163 14.96 -13.31 -5.25
CA ASP A 163 16.05 -13.96 -4.53
C ASP A 163 17.37 -13.17 -4.69
N ALA A 164 18.43 -13.65 -4.04
CA ALA A 164 19.76 -13.04 -4.10
C ALA A 164 20.42 -13.11 -5.50
N GLN A 165 19.88 -13.94 -6.41
CA GLN A 165 20.31 -14.04 -7.80
C GLN A 165 19.48 -13.15 -8.74
N GLY A 166 18.49 -12.44 -8.20
CA GLY A 166 17.60 -11.55 -8.94
C GLY A 166 16.43 -12.26 -9.62
N ASN A 167 16.20 -13.56 -9.37
CA ASN A 167 15.05 -14.27 -9.92
C ASN A 167 13.79 -13.91 -9.14
N VAL A 168 12.67 -13.76 -9.84
CA VAL A 168 11.37 -13.50 -9.22
C VAL A 168 10.90 -14.76 -8.47
N THR A 169 10.65 -14.64 -7.18
CA THR A 169 10.15 -15.72 -6.31
C THR A 169 8.67 -15.60 -5.98
N ASP A 170 8.12 -14.39 -6.09
CA ASP A 170 6.69 -14.11 -5.91
C ASP A 170 6.34 -12.79 -6.59
N SER A 171 5.07 -12.60 -6.96
CA SER A 171 4.63 -11.34 -7.55
C SER A 171 3.12 -11.16 -7.44
N SER A 172 2.70 -9.90 -7.30
CA SER A 172 1.29 -9.50 -7.36
C SER A 172 1.17 -8.19 -8.12
N LYS A 173 0.00 -7.94 -8.72
CA LYS A 173 -0.25 -6.72 -9.48
C LYS A 173 -1.56 -6.03 -9.10
N ILE A 174 -1.60 -4.72 -9.29
CA ILE A 174 -2.83 -3.92 -9.32
C ILE A 174 -2.93 -3.19 -10.64
N ASN A 175 -4.17 -2.99 -11.12
CA ASN A 175 -4.41 -2.14 -12.27
C ASN A 175 -4.50 -0.68 -11.82
N TYR A 176 -3.89 0.21 -12.58
CA TYR A 176 -3.91 1.66 -12.40
C TYR A 176 -4.30 2.33 -13.72
N GLN A 177 -5.20 3.29 -13.65
CA GLN A 177 -5.57 4.11 -14.80
C GLN A 177 -4.81 5.43 -14.72
N SER A 178 -3.80 5.60 -15.57
CA SER A 178 -3.13 6.89 -15.73
C SER A 178 -4.02 7.84 -16.51
N ASN A 179 -4.13 9.06 -15.99
CA ASN A 179 -4.82 10.18 -16.63
C ASN A 179 -3.87 11.02 -17.48
#